data_AF-Q4RGE9-F1
#
_entry.id   AF-Q4RGE9-F1
#
_cell.length_a   1.000
_cell.length_b   1.000
_cell.length_c   1.000
_cell.angle_alpha   90.00
_cell.angle_beta   90.00
_cell.angle_gamma   90.00
#
_symmetry.space_group_name_H-M   'P 1'
#
loop_
_entity.id
_entity.type
_entity.pdbx_description
1 polymer ?
#
loop_
_entity_poly.entity_id
_entity_poly.type
_entity_poly.pdbx_seq_one_letter_code
_entity_poly.pdbx_strand_id
1 'polypeptide(L)'
;MQLIRSVVRRMTSSPRRHVIWESDGLVAYLHPRPWSPGSVLLESSTPGRLGGSIFHLKRQEFVSWLLGARAVAELLCDRLAVRRCALVSRPHRDTPAQIRILPLHGLDAEWRPHLAGDEEHNACDPGYCSSKTAPRWSDSRLSEIQAKVRAKLPFPGAPHNLTFLGDDPAHPGLFSRIVRGEEQQWRVWEDEGHVAFLTPFPNSPGFTVLVPRRPLTSDIFRLGKGDYERLVVASWEVSRLLEDSLGSWATGLIFEGFEIDYAHVKLIPLFHPSPPETGDGAPKPSIPQFYATYPGYVTSEDGPGASLESLNELQMKITQT
;
A
#
# COMPACT_ATOMS: atom_id res chain seq x y z
N MET A 1 -40.79 -46.16 -18.10
CA MET A 1 -40.50 -44.75 -18.46
C MET A 1 -40.11 -43.99 -17.19
N GLN A 2 -38.81 -43.92 -16.88
CA GLN A 2 -38.28 -43.04 -15.84
C GLN A 2 -37.26 -42.12 -16.51
N LEU A 3 -37.57 -40.83 -16.53
CA LEU A 3 -36.76 -39.78 -17.12
C LEU A 3 -35.43 -39.64 -16.36
N ILE A 4 -34.32 -39.91 -17.05
CA ILE A 4 -32.98 -39.49 -16.63
C ILE A 4 -32.90 -37.98 -16.86
N ARG A 5 -32.99 -37.18 -15.79
CA ARG A 5 -32.65 -35.76 -15.84
C ARG A 5 -31.13 -35.63 -15.78
N SER A 6 -30.52 -35.39 -16.94
CA SER A 6 -29.12 -34.97 -17.03
C SER A 6 -28.98 -33.59 -16.40
N VAL A 7 -28.36 -33.52 -15.22
CA VAL A 7 -27.89 -32.25 -14.65
C VAL A 7 -26.68 -31.83 -15.48
N VAL A 8 -26.90 -30.95 -16.45
CA VAL A 8 -25.81 -30.24 -17.13
C VAL A 8 -25.17 -29.33 -16.09
N ARG A 9 -24.08 -29.81 -15.49
CA ARG A 9 -23.20 -29.02 -14.63
C ARG A 9 -22.60 -27.93 -15.52
N ARG A 10 -23.14 -26.70 -15.46
CA ARG A 10 -22.48 -25.52 -16.04
C ARG A 10 -21.08 -25.44 -15.41
N MET A 11 -20.07 -25.85 -16.16
CA MET A 11 -18.68 -25.52 -15.87
C MET A 11 -18.54 -24.01 -16.10
N THR A 12 -18.78 -23.22 -15.07
CA THR A 12 -18.20 -21.87 -14.99
C THR A 12 -16.71 -22.09 -14.72
N SER A 13 -15.91 -22.21 -15.77
CA SER A 13 -14.45 -22.22 -15.63
C SER A 13 -14.07 -20.92 -14.93
N SER A 14 -13.59 -21.01 -13.68
CA SER A 14 -12.93 -19.87 -13.06
C SER A 14 -11.79 -19.44 -14.00
N PRO A 15 -11.63 -18.14 -14.28
CA PRO A 15 -10.58 -17.68 -15.18
C PRO A 15 -9.24 -18.24 -14.73
N ARG A 16 -8.47 -18.79 -15.67
CA ARG A 16 -7.18 -19.42 -15.40
C ARG A 16 -6.26 -18.39 -14.73
N ARG A 17 -5.88 -18.66 -13.48
CA ARG A 17 -4.91 -17.83 -12.73
C ARG A 17 -3.49 -18.22 -13.16
N HIS A 18 -2.68 -17.25 -13.51
CA HIS A 18 -1.27 -17.44 -13.83
C HIS A 18 -0.45 -17.40 -12.54
N VAL A 19 -0.58 -18.46 -11.74
CA VAL A 19 0.07 -18.61 -10.43
C VAL A 19 1.58 -18.65 -10.59
N ILE A 20 2.28 -17.86 -9.77
CA ILE A 20 3.75 -17.78 -9.77
C ILE A 20 4.36 -18.19 -8.43
N TRP A 21 3.56 -18.23 -7.36
CA TRP A 21 4.03 -18.53 -6.01
C TRP A 21 2.86 -18.95 -5.13
N GLU A 22 3.07 -19.94 -4.25
CA GLU A 22 2.12 -20.40 -3.24
C GLU A 22 2.87 -20.77 -1.96
N SER A 23 2.37 -20.33 -0.81
CA SER A 23 2.90 -20.73 0.49
C SER A 23 1.92 -20.38 1.61
N ASP A 24 1.87 -21.19 2.66
CA ASP A 24 1.14 -20.91 3.92
C ASP A 24 -0.30 -20.39 3.74
N GLY A 25 -1.04 -20.97 2.79
CA GLY A 25 -2.44 -20.58 2.51
C GLY A 25 -2.60 -19.27 1.74
N LEU A 26 -1.52 -18.78 1.14
CA LEU A 26 -1.49 -17.63 0.23
C LEU A 26 -1.13 -18.08 -1.19
N VAL A 27 -1.68 -17.38 -2.17
CA VAL A 27 -1.39 -17.58 -3.60
C VAL A 27 -1.09 -16.24 -4.25
N ALA A 28 -0.02 -16.21 -5.05
CA ALA A 28 0.33 -15.05 -5.86
C ALA A 28 0.25 -15.40 -7.35
N TYR A 29 -0.40 -14.53 -8.13
CA TYR A 29 -0.59 -14.72 -9.57
C TYR A 29 -0.50 -13.40 -10.33
N LEU A 30 -0.15 -13.47 -11.61
CA LEU A 30 -0.05 -12.27 -12.46
C LEU A 30 -1.40 -11.56 -12.59
N HIS A 31 -1.38 -10.23 -12.44
CA HIS A 31 -2.56 -9.39 -12.57
C HIS A 31 -3.02 -9.37 -14.03
N PRO A 32 -4.29 -9.72 -14.36
CA PRO A 32 -4.77 -9.77 -15.74
C PRO A 32 -4.93 -8.39 -16.39
N ARG A 33 -4.95 -7.33 -15.58
CA ARG A 33 -4.99 -5.92 -15.98
C ARG A 33 -3.82 -5.13 -15.36
N PRO A 34 -2.57 -5.48 -15.70
CA PRO A 34 -1.40 -5.01 -14.95
C PRO A 34 -1.20 -3.50 -15.16
N TRP A 35 -0.80 -2.79 -14.10
CA TRP A 35 -0.41 -1.37 -14.19
C TRP A 35 1.06 -1.21 -14.62
N SER A 36 1.92 -2.16 -14.23
CA SER A 36 3.30 -2.31 -14.72
C SER A 36 3.59 -3.76 -15.16
N PRO A 37 4.57 -4.01 -16.05
CA PRO A 37 4.93 -5.37 -16.44
C PRO A 37 5.23 -6.25 -15.23
N GLY A 38 4.57 -7.41 -15.15
CA GLY A 38 4.74 -8.34 -14.03
C GLY A 38 4.02 -7.95 -12.74
N SER A 39 3.04 -7.03 -12.79
CA SER A 39 2.15 -6.78 -11.63
C SER A 39 1.54 -8.09 -11.12
N VAL A 40 1.54 -8.27 -9.80
CA VAL A 40 1.06 -9.50 -9.14
C VAL A 40 0.00 -9.17 -8.11
N LEU A 41 -1.01 -10.03 -8.02
CA LEU A 41 -1.96 -10.10 -6.91
C LEU A 41 -1.54 -11.20 -5.96
N LEU A 42 -1.53 -10.90 -4.67
CA LEU A 42 -1.39 -11.84 -3.56
C LEU A 42 -2.70 -11.84 -2.76
N GLU A 43 -3.27 -13.02 -2.55
CA GLU A 43 -4.48 -13.22 -1.76
C GLU A 43 -4.47 -14.58 -1.03
N SER A 44 -5.51 -14.86 -0.23
CA SER A 44 -5.70 -16.19 0.35
C SER A 44 -5.95 -17.23 -0.75
N SER A 45 -5.35 -18.41 -0.61
CA SER A 45 -5.65 -19.57 -1.48
C SER A 45 -7.06 -20.12 -1.26
N THR A 46 -7.69 -19.77 -0.14
CA THR A 46 -9.10 -20.08 0.14
C THR A 46 -10.00 -18.90 -0.24
N PRO A 47 -11.15 -19.14 -0.89
CA PRO A 47 -12.10 -18.07 -1.19
C PRO A 47 -12.50 -17.31 0.07
N GLY A 48 -12.13 -16.03 0.13
CA GLY A 48 -12.49 -15.13 1.23
C GLY A 48 -13.92 -14.62 1.14
N ARG A 49 -14.37 -13.94 2.21
CA ARG A 49 -15.60 -13.14 2.15
C ARG A 49 -15.36 -11.93 1.24
N LEU A 50 -16.40 -11.51 0.52
CA LEU A 50 -16.41 -10.21 -0.15
C LEU A 50 -16.25 -9.10 0.89
N GLY A 51 -15.58 -8.01 0.53
CA GLY A 51 -15.42 -6.87 1.43
C GLY A 51 -14.17 -6.98 2.30
N GLY A 52 -12.99 -7.02 1.69
CA GLY A 52 -11.74 -7.28 2.41
C GLY A 52 -10.79 -6.08 2.51
N SER A 53 -10.27 -5.86 3.72
CA SER A 53 -9.09 -5.04 4.02
C SER A 53 -8.04 -5.94 4.69
N ILE A 54 -6.77 -5.80 4.31
CA ILE A 54 -5.69 -6.51 5.00
C ILE A 54 -5.57 -6.08 6.48
N PHE A 55 -5.96 -4.86 6.82
CA PHE A 55 -5.92 -4.37 8.21
C PHE A 55 -7.02 -4.94 9.10
N HIS A 56 -8.07 -5.51 8.50
CA HIS A 56 -9.14 -6.20 9.23
C HIS A 56 -8.81 -7.67 9.52
N LEU A 57 -7.69 -8.18 8.99
CA LEU A 57 -7.15 -9.49 9.35
C LEU A 57 -6.64 -9.48 10.80
N LYS A 58 -6.55 -10.66 11.41
CA LYS A 58 -5.89 -10.81 12.70
C LYS A 58 -4.41 -10.42 12.54
N ARG A 59 -3.82 -9.80 13.57
CA ARG A 59 -2.43 -9.31 13.54
C ARG A 59 -1.44 -10.35 12.99
N GLN A 60 -1.50 -11.60 13.45
CA GLN A 60 -0.61 -12.67 12.99
C GLN A 60 -0.79 -12.99 11.50
N GLU A 61 -2.03 -12.99 11.03
CA GLU A 61 -2.36 -13.23 9.62
C GLU A 61 -1.89 -12.06 8.75
N PHE A 62 -2.13 -10.81 9.18
CA PHE A 62 -1.60 -9.63 8.52
C PHE A 62 -0.07 -9.69 8.36
N VAL A 63 0.66 -10.02 9.44
CA VAL A 63 2.12 -10.19 9.36
C VAL A 63 2.51 -11.29 8.37
N SER A 64 1.81 -12.43 8.38
CA SER A 64 2.03 -13.53 7.42
C SER A 64 1.83 -13.08 5.97
N TRP A 65 0.76 -12.32 5.69
CA TRP A 65 0.49 -11.77 4.36
C TRP A 65 1.60 -10.84 3.87
N LEU A 66 2.13 -9.97 4.75
CA LEU A 66 3.20 -9.06 4.39
C LEU A 66 4.54 -9.80 4.20
N LEU A 67 4.82 -10.84 5.00
CA LEU A 67 5.96 -11.72 4.76
C LEU A 67 5.84 -12.47 3.42
N GLY A 68 4.63 -12.92 3.05
CA GLY A 68 4.36 -13.48 1.73
C GLY A 68 4.60 -12.45 0.61
N ALA A 69 4.12 -11.22 0.78
CA ALA A 69 4.36 -10.14 -0.18
C ALA A 69 5.86 -9.83 -0.36
N ARG A 70 6.63 -9.90 0.73
CA ARG A 70 8.10 -9.79 0.68
C ARG A 70 8.74 -10.93 -0.12
N ALA A 71 8.36 -12.18 0.12
CA ALA A 71 8.89 -13.32 -0.63
C ALA A 71 8.56 -13.22 -2.13
N VAL A 72 7.35 -12.77 -2.47
CA VAL A 72 6.94 -12.52 -3.85
C VAL A 72 7.74 -11.36 -4.48
N ALA A 73 7.96 -10.27 -3.75
CA ALA A 73 8.77 -9.16 -4.23
C ALA A 73 10.23 -9.58 -4.49
N GLU A 74 10.83 -10.38 -3.62
CA GLU A 74 12.18 -10.94 -3.80
C GLU A 74 12.24 -11.83 -5.05
N LEU A 75 11.26 -12.72 -5.25
CA LEU A 75 11.12 -13.55 -6.45
C LEU A 75 11.01 -12.70 -7.73
N LEU A 76 10.19 -11.65 -7.71
CA LEU A 76 10.00 -10.78 -8.88
C LEU A 76 11.27 -9.98 -9.21
N CYS A 77 11.98 -9.48 -8.20
CA CYS A 77 13.24 -8.77 -8.41
C CYS A 77 14.27 -9.66 -9.10
N ASP A 78 14.42 -10.90 -8.63
CA ASP A 78 15.33 -11.89 -9.22
C ASP A 78 14.93 -12.24 -10.66
N ARG A 79 13.67 -12.68 -10.86
CA ARG A 79 13.23 -13.25 -12.14
C ARG A 79 12.95 -12.23 -13.24
N LEU A 80 12.59 -11.00 -12.87
CA LEU A 80 12.32 -9.93 -13.84
C LEU A 80 13.48 -8.96 -14.00
N ALA A 81 14.58 -9.17 -13.27
CA ALA A 81 15.74 -8.27 -13.22
C ALA A 81 15.36 -6.81 -12.89
N VAL A 82 14.32 -6.63 -12.06
CA VAL A 82 13.96 -5.32 -11.51
C VAL A 82 14.69 -5.11 -10.18
N ARG A 83 15.04 -3.87 -9.88
CA ARG A 83 15.79 -3.54 -8.66
C ARG A 83 14.92 -3.54 -7.40
N ARG A 84 13.64 -3.22 -7.56
CA ARG A 84 12.69 -3.03 -6.47
C ARG A 84 11.27 -3.35 -6.93
N CYS A 85 10.43 -3.78 -5.98
CA CYS A 85 8.98 -3.78 -6.14
C CYS A 85 8.34 -2.79 -5.17
N ALA A 86 7.22 -2.20 -5.58
CA ALA A 86 6.32 -1.49 -4.68
C ALA A 86 5.22 -2.44 -4.17
N LEU A 87 4.57 -2.03 -3.08
CA LEU A 87 3.37 -2.67 -2.54
C LEU A 87 2.22 -1.67 -2.56
N VAL A 88 1.05 -2.10 -3.03
CA VAL A 88 -0.20 -1.35 -2.88
C VAL A 88 -1.27 -2.30 -2.38
N SER A 89 -1.94 -1.97 -1.27
CA SER A 89 -3.16 -2.66 -0.85
C SER A 89 -4.26 -1.63 -0.67
N ARG A 90 -5.29 -1.74 -1.49
CA ARG A 90 -6.53 -0.98 -1.34
C ARG A 90 -7.63 -1.95 -0.89
N PRO A 91 -8.32 -1.66 0.21
CA PRO A 91 -9.54 -2.36 0.58
C PRO A 91 -10.59 -2.30 -0.53
N HIS A 92 -11.34 -3.39 -0.72
CA HIS A 92 -12.43 -3.47 -1.69
C HIS A 92 -13.70 -3.97 -1.02
N ARG A 93 -14.87 -3.50 -1.49
CA ARG A 93 -16.18 -3.94 -0.99
C ARG A 93 -16.63 -5.26 -1.62
N ASP A 94 -16.24 -5.47 -2.87
CA ASP A 94 -16.76 -6.55 -3.71
C ASP A 94 -15.73 -7.65 -4.00
N THR A 95 -14.54 -7.56 -3.40
CA THR A 95 -13.52 -8.60 -3.52
C THR A 95 -12.91 -8.90 -2.15
N PRO A 96 -12.31 -10.09 -1.97
CA PRO A 96 -11.49 -10.39 -0.80
C PRO A 96 -10.30 -9.42 -0.66
N ALA A 97 -9.66 -9.46 0.51
CA ALA A 97 -8.45 -8.69 0.76
C ALA A 97 -7.36 -9.14 -0.21
N GLN A 98 -6.60 -8.18 -0.75
CA GLN A 98 -5.53 -8.46 -1.71
C GLN A 98 -4.40 -7.46 -1.53
N ILE A 99 -3.19 -7.92 -1.85
CA ILE A 99 -1.99 -7.09 -1.95
C ILE A 99 -1.54 -7.11 -3.41
N ARG A 100 -1.28 -5.92 -3.96
CA ARG A 100 -0.62 -5.76 -5.26
C ARG A 100 0.86 -5.57 -5.04
N ILE A 101 1.68 -6.38 -5.71
CA ILE A 101 3.13 -6.23 -5.77
C ILE A 101 3.46 -5.76 -7.19
N LEU A 102 4.14 -4.61 -7.28
CA LEU A 102 4.37 -3.91 -8.55
C LEU A 102 5.88 -3.82 -8.83
N PRO A 103 6.42 -4.60 -9.77
CA PRO A 103 7.79 -4.43 -10.26
C PRO A 103 8.02 -3.01 -10.78
N LEU A 104 9.08 -2.35 -10.30
CA LEU A 104 9.45 -0.99 -10.70
C LEU A 104 10.57 -1.05 -11.75
N HIS A 105 10.17 -0.88 -13.01
CA HIS A 105 11.06 -0.97 -14.17
C HIS A 105 11.71 0.39 -14.47
N GLY A 106 12.90 0.36 -15.11
CA GLY A 106 13.59 1.58 -15.56
C GLY A 106 14.27 2.38 -14.45
N LEU A 107 14.53 1.75 -13.30
CA LEU A 107 15.25 2.38 -12.19
C LEU A 107 16.77 2.31 -12.38
N ASP A 108 17.44 3.40 -12.03
CA ASP A 108 18.91 3.49 -12.02
C ASP A 108 19.52 2.70 -10.85
N ALA A 109 20.85 2.55 -10.89
CA ALA A 109 21.57 1.85 -9.84
C ALA A 109 21.64 2.59 -8.52
N GLU A 110 21.84 3.90 -8.61
CA GLU A 110 21.85 4.79 -7.48
C GLU A 110 20.43 5.28 -7.23
N TRP A 111 20.05 5.38 -5.96
CA TRP A 111 18.77 5.94 -5.59
C TRP A 111 18.77 7.45 -5.91
N ARG A 112 17.68 7.91 -6.51
CA ARG A 112 17.36 9.32 -6.64
C ARG A 112 15.86 9.53 -6.44
N PRO A 113 15.42 10.73 -6.01
CA PRO A 113 14.01 11.03 -5.94
C PRO A 113 13.36 10.87 -7.31
N HIS A 114 12.20 10.21 -7.35
CA HIS A 114 11.37 10.06 -8.54
C HIS A 114 9.94 10.40 -8.15
N LEU A 115 9.50 11.61 -8.50
CA LEU A 115 8.19 12.15 -8.15
C LEU A 115 7.26 12.10 -9.38
N ALA A 116 5.96 11.99 -9.12
CA ALA A 116 4.94 12.12 -10.16
C ALA A 116 5.03 13.50 -10.83
N GLY A 117 4.67 13.57 -12.12
CA GLY A 117 4.60 14.84 -12.85
C GLY A 117 3.35 15.66 -12.51
N ASP A 118 2.37 15.05 -11.84
CA ASP A 118 1.07 15.62 -11.52
C ASP A 118 0.65 15.35 -10.07
N GLU A 119 -0.16 16.25 -9.53
CA GLU A 119 -0.73 16.17 -8.18
C GLU A 119 -2.16 15.62 -8.21
N GLU A 120 -2.59 15.00 -7.11
CA GLU A 120 -3.92 14.40 -6.99
C GLU A 120 -4.51 14.67 -5.60
N HIS A 121 -5.79 15.02 -5.53
CA HIS A 121 -6.50 15.17 -4.26
C HIS A 121 -7.92 14.60 -4.33
N ASN A 122 -8.26 13.76 -3.36
CA ASN A 122 -9.56 13.12 -3.22
C ASN A 122 -10.04 13.27 -1.77
N ALA A 123 -11.13 14.01 -1.56
CA ALA A 123 -11.73 14.17 -0.23
C ALA A 123 -12.47 12.90 0.26
N CYS A 124 -12.91 12.06 -0.68
CA CYS A 124 -13.58 10.78 -0.46
C CYS A 124 -12.86 9.68 -1.25
N ASP A 125 -13.15 8.41 -0.96
CA ASP A 125 -12.59 7.28 -1.71
C ASP A 125 -12.93 7.36 -3.21
N PRO A 126 -11.95 7.56 -4.11
CA PRO A 126 -12.19 7.74 -5.53
C PRO A 126 -12.35 6.43 -6.30
N GLY A 127 -12.20 5.27 -5.64
CA GLY A 127 -12.12 3.99 -6.36
C GLY A 127 -10.71 3.42 -6.48
N TYR A 128 -9.69 4.04 -5.87
CA TYR A 128 -8.31 3.58 -5.89
C TYR A 128 -7.48 4.27 -4.79
N CYS A 129 -6.26 3.77 -4.55
CA CYS A 129 -5.23 4.47 -3.78
C CYS A 129 -4.06 4.82 -4.69
N SER A 130 -3.51 6.02 -4.54
CA SER A 130 -2.35 6.51 -5.28
C SER A 130 -1.30 7.04 -4.32
N SER A 131 -0.02 6.94 -4.68
CA SER A 131 1.08 7.51 -3.89
C SER A 131 1.36 8.98 -4.22
N LYS A 132 0.67 9.56 -5.22
CA LYS A 132 0.81 10.96 -5.65
C LYS A 132 0.58 11.94 -4.48
N THR A 133 1.34 13.03 -4.50
CA THR A 133 1.17 14.14 -3.57
C THR A 133 0.05 15.07 -4.01
N ALA A 134 -0.36 15.96 -3.11
CA ALA A 134 -1.31 17.04 -3.38
C ALA A 134 -0.73 18.39 -2.93
N PRO A 135 -1.37 19.53 -3.28
CA PRO A 135 -1.01 20.82 -2.73
C PRO A 135 -0.95 20.80 -1.20
N ARG A 136 -0.04 21.60 -0.64
CA ARG A 136 0.13 21.69 0.81
C ARG A 136 -1.18 22.10 1.50
N TRP A 137 -1.56 21.37 2.53
CA TRP A 137 -2.66 21.74 3.43
C TRP A 137 -2.24 22.77 4.47
N SER A 138 -3.22 23.53 4.97
CA SER A 138 -2.98 24.49 6.05
C SER A 138 -2.61 23.80 7.36
N ASP A 139 -1.74 24.44 8.12
CA ASP A 139 -1.32 23.94 9.44
C ASP A 139 -2.51 23.77 10.39
N SER A 140 -3.55 24.61 10.27
CA SER A 140 -4.79 24.49 11.05
C SER A 140 -5.54 23.19 10.75
N ARG A 141 -5.71 22.85 9.46
CA ARG A 141 -6.42 21.64 9.03
C ARG A 141 -5.66 20.38 9.44
N LEU A 142 -4.33 20.40 9.33
CA LEU A 142 -3.47 19.32 9.79
C LEU A 142 -3.55 19.16 11.33
N SER A 143 -3.55 20.26 12.07
CA SER A 143 -3.68 20.24 13.55
C SER A 143 -5.03 19.71 14.02
N GLU A 144 -6.13 20.06 13.32
CA GLU A 144 -7.46 19.52 13.62
C GLU A 144 -7.52 18.00 13.46
N ILE A 145 -6.96 17.47 12.37
CA ILE A 145 -6.90 16.02 12.14
C ILE A 145 -5.99 15.36 13.17
N GLN A 146 -4.81 15.93 13.42
CA GLN A 146 -3.90 15.43 14.44
C GLN A 146 -4.59 15.32 15.81
N ALA A 147 -5.33 16.36 16.20
CA ALA A 147 -6.08 16.36 17.47
C ALA A 147 -7.13 15.25 17.51
N LYS A 148 -7.88 15.03 16.41
CA LYS A 148 -8.85 13.93 16.30
C LYS A 148 -8.19 12.56 16.46
N VAL A 149 -7.07 12.33 15.78
CA VAL A 149 -6.35 11.05 15.87
C VAL A 149 -5.78 10.83 17.27
N ARG A 150 -5.10 11.85 17.82
CA ARG A 150 -4.49 11.76 19.15
C ARG A 150 -5.51 11.59 20.27
N ALA A 151 -6.73 12.11 20.12
CA ALA A 151 -7.79 11.94 21.11
C ALA A 151 -8.18 10.48 21.38
N LYS A 152 -7.85 9.55 20.46
CA LYS A 152 -8.07 8.10 20.62
C LYS A 152 -6.87 7.37 21.24
N LEU A 153 -5.74 8.04 21.47
CA LEU A 153 -4.60 7.43 22.15
C LEU A 153 -4.87 7.27 23.65
N PRO A 154 -4.20 6.32 24.34
CA PRO A 154 -4.29 6.19 25.79
C PRO A 154 -3.87 7.47 26.54
N PHE A 155 -2.92 8.22 25.98
CA PHE A 155 -2.40 9.47 26.56
C PHE A 155 -2.34 10.60 25.51
N PRO A 156 -3.47 11.24 25.15
CA PRO A 156 -3.53 12.22 24.06
C PRO A 156 -2.61 13.45 24.26
N GLY A 157 -2.40 13.85 25.51
CA GLY A 157 -1.58 15.00 25.88
C GLY A 157 -0.11 14.67 26.18
N ALA A 158 0.33 13.42 26.00
CA ALA A 158 1.72 13.06 26.26
C ALA A 158 2.66 13.83 25.32
N PRO A 159 3.77 14.39 25.83
CA PRO A 159 4.78 15.03 24.99
C PRO A 159 5.37 14.00 24.02
N HIS A 160 5.80 14.47 22.85
CA HIS A 160 6.39 13.60 21.85
C HIS A 160 7.71 13.01 22.34
N ASN A 161 7.89 11.71 22.15
CA ASN A 161 9.18 11.08 22.36
C ASN A 161 10.11 11.42 21.18
N LEU A 162 11.10 12.29 21.41
CA LEU A 162 12.03 12.75 20.37
C LEU A 162 13.26 11.83 20.19
N THR A 163 13.24 10.63 20.78
CA THR A 163 14.33 9.65 20.65
C THR A 163 14.53 9.27 19.19
N PHE A 164 15.75 9.52 18.70
CA PHE A 164 16.21 9.12 17.39
C PHE A 164 17.25 8.01 17.53
N LEU A 165 17.12 6.96 16.73
CA LEU A 165 17.88 5.71 16.86
C LEU A 165 18.84 5.49 15.68
N GLY A 166 19.24 6.56 15.00
CA GLY A 166 20.23 6.48 13.94
C GLY A 166 21.66 6.46 14.48
N ASP A 167 22.55 5.81 13.73
CA ASP A 167 23.97 5.69 14.08
C ASP A 167 24.68 7.05 14.09
N ASP A 168 24.27 7.97 13.22
CA ASP A 168 24.65 9.39 13.25
C ASP A 168 23.53 10.20 13.94
N PRO A 169 23.71 10.67 15.19
CA PRO A 169 22.70 11.42 15.92
C PRO A 169 22.23 12.70 15.19
N ALA A 170 23.07 13.28 14.34
CA ALA A 170 22.81 14.49 13.58
C ALA A 170 22.40 14.22 12.12
N HIS A 171 22.02 12.98 11.78
CA HIS A 171 21.70 12.57 10.41
C HIS A 171 20.76 13.59 9.74
N PRO A 172 21.14 14.15 8.57
CA PRO A 172 20.49 15.34 8.03
C PRO A 172 19.19 15.04 7.28
N GLY A 173 18.81 13.77 7.07
CA GLY A 173 17.60 13.40 6.33
C GLY A 173 16.30 13.97 6.94
N LEU A 174 15.34 14.34 6.09
CA LEU A 174 14.08 14.99 6.53
C LEU A 174 13.37 14.21 7.64
N PHE A 175 13.19 12.90 7.47
CA PHE A 175 12.52 12.07 8.48
C PHE A 175 13.31 11.95 9.77
N SER A 176 14.65 11.97 9.72
CA SER A 176 15.48 12.04 10.93
C SER A 176 15.20 13.33 11.72
N ARG A 177 15.11 14.46 11.02
CA ARG A 177 14.77 15.76 11.63
C ARG A 177 13.35 15.79 12.20
N ILE A 178 12.38 15.19 11.51
CA ILE A 178 11.00 15.00 12.03
C ILE A 178 11.00 14.15 13.32
N VAL A 179 11.72 13.03 13.34
CA VAL A 179 11.80 12.15 14.53
C VAL A 179 12.35 12.93 15.73
N ARG A 180 13.41 13.72 15.52
CA ARG A 180 14.04 14.59 16.55
C ARG A 180 13.23 15.84 16.90
N GLY A 181 12.15 16.15 16.16
CA GLY A 181 11.32 17.33 16.40
C GLY A 181 11.95 18.65 15.96
N GLU A 182 12.91 18.59 15.04
CA GLU A 182 13.56 19.76 14.42
C GLU A 182 12.72 20.37 13.29
N GLU A 183 11.72 19.63 12.81
CA GLU A 183 10.79 20.04 11.76
C GLU A 183 9.38 20.24 12.33
N GLN A 184 8.62 21.13 11.67
CA GLN A 184 7.18 21.19 11.90
C GLN A 184 6.55 19.85 11.55
N GLN A 185 5.77 19.29 12.48
CA GLN A 185 5.20 17.96 12.34
C GLN A 185 3.81 17.87 12.97
N TRP A 186 3.01 16.94 12.45
CA TRP A 186 1.71 16.57 12.99
C TRP A 186 1.72 15.10 13.38
N ARG A 187 2.52 14.77 14.39
CA ARG A 187 2.69 13.41 14.90
C ARG A 187 1.39 12.89 15.52
N VAL A 188 0.92 11.75 15.02
CA VAL A 188 -0.37 11.16 15.42
C VAL A 188 -0.23 9.91 16.27
N TRP A 189 0.90 9.19 16.16
CA TRP A 189 1.18 7.98 16.92
C TRP A 189 2.69 7.74 16.99
N GLU A 190 3.13 7.04 18.04
CA GLU A 190 4.52 6.60 18.18
C GLU A 190 4.64 5.41 19.13
N ASP A 191 5.69 4.63 18.95
CA ASP A 191 6.14 3.59 19.88
C ASP A 191 7.67 3.74 20.15
N GLU A 192 8.28 2.71 20.74
CA GLU A 192 9.72 2.67 21.02
C GLU A 192 10.59 2.72 19.76
N GLY A 193 10.08 2.27 18.60
CA GLY A 193 10.84 2.08 17.37
C GLY A 193 10.41 2.93 16.19
N HIS A 194 9.24 3.57 16.23
CA HIS A 194 8.58 4.21 15.09
C HIS A 194 7.82 5.47 15.48
N VAL A 195 7.55 6.28 14.46
CA VAL A 195 6.78 7.52 14.54
C VAL A 195 5.84 7.59 13.32
N ALA A 196 4.58 7.94 13.55
CA ALA A 196 3.61 8.23 12.50
C ALA A 196 3.17 9.69 12.56
N PHE A 197 3.15 10.37 11.42
CA PHE A 197 2.79 11.78 11.29
C PHE A 197 2.02 12.05 10.00
N LEU A 198 1.19 13.10 10.00
CA LEU A 198 0.49 13.52 8.79
C LEU A 198 1.47 14.15 7.80
N THR A 199 1.35 13.80 6.52
CA THR A 199 2.04 14.55 5.47
C THR A 199 1.36 15.92 5.27
N PRO A 200 2.12 17.02 5.08
CA PRO A 200 1.54 18.29 4.70
C PRO A 200 1.02 18.33 3.26
N PHE A 201 1.31 17.32 2.43
CA PHE A 201 0.89 17.21 1.03
C PHE A 201 -0.12 16.05 0.80
N PRO A 202 -1.24 15.99 1.54
CA PRO A 202 -2.09 14.80 1.56
C PRO A 202 -3.05 14.72 0.35
N ASN A 203 -3.00 13.61 -0.38
CA ASN A 203 -4.01 13.29 -1.40
C ASN A 203 -5.36 12.83 -0.81
N SER A 204 -5.41 12.45 0.47
CA SER A 204 -6.62 12.08 1.21
C SER A 204 -6.55 12.62 2.65
N PRO A 205 -7.67 13.06 3.27
CA PRO A 205 -7.66 13.46 4.68
C PRO A 205 -7.05 12.40 5.59
N GLY A 206 -6.08 12.81 6.43
CA GLY A 206 -5.43 11.88 7.36
C GLY A 206 -4.35 10.99 6.73
N PHE A 207 -3.92 11.27 5.49
CA PHE A 207 -2.74 10.61 4.91
C PHE A 207 -1.57 10.70 5.89
N THR A 208 -1.19 9.53 6.40
CA THR A 208 -0.17 9.37 7.43
C THR A 208 1.06 8.67 6.85
N VAL A 209 2.24 9.18 7.21
CA VAL A 209 3.54 8.59 6.93
C VAL A 209 4.06 7.98 8.23
N LEU A 210 4.35 6.68 8.21
CA LEU A 210 4.94 5.94 9.33
C LEU A 210 6.39 5.58 9.00
N VAL A 211 7.31 5.93 9.90
CA VAL A 211 8.75 5.76 9.73
C VAL A 211 9.38 5.11 10.98
N PRO A 212 10.44 4.29 10.84
CA PRO A 212 11.27 3.90 11.97
C PRO A 212 12.02 5.11 12.54
N ARG A 213 12.35 5.09 13.83
CA ARG A 213 13.21 6.09 14.50
C ARG A 213 14.68 6.01 14.07
N ARG A 214 15.08 4.88 13.47
CA ARG A 214 16.39 4.64 12.89
C ARG A 214 16.31 4.81 11.37
N PRO A 215 17.25 5.51 10.71
CA PRO A 215 17.34 5.53 9.26
C PRO A 215 17.55 4.13 8.72
N LEU A 216 16.63 3.71 7.85
CA LEU A 216 16.69 2.45 7.11
C LEU A 216 16.43 2.74 5.64
N THR A 217 16.89 1.86 4.74
CA THR A 217 16.65 2.02 3.29
C THR A 217 15.17 2.22 2.97
N SER A 218 14.87 3.07 1.99
CA SER A 218 13.52 3.22 1.45
C SER A 218 12.96 1.96 0.80
N ASP A 219 13.80 0.97 0.48
CA ASP A 219 13.39 -0.34 0.00
C ASP A 219 12.87 -1.22 1.14
N ILE A 220 11.59 -1.07 1.46
CA ILE A 220 10.98 -1.78 2.60
C ILE A 220 11.13 -3.30 2.48
N PHE A 221 11.07 -3.88 1.27
CA PHE A 221 11.23 -5.33 1.11
C PHE A 221 12.66 -5.81 1.40
N ARG A 222 13.66 -4.94 1.32
CA ARG A 222 15.07 -5.26 1.62
C ARG A 222 15.47 -5.03 3.07
N LEU A 223 14.55 -4.57 3.92
CA LEU A 223 14.82 -4.43 5.36
C LEU A 223 15.16 -5.79 5.99
N GLY A 224 15.99 -5.76 7.05
CA GLY A 224 16.22 -6.94 7.89
C GLY A 224 14.89 -7.46 8.45
N LYS A 225 14.74 -8.79 8.59
CA LYS A 225 13.47 -9.44 8.96
C LYS A 225 12.81 -8.80 10.19
N GLY A 226 13.57 -8.56 11.26
CA GLY A 226 13.04 -7.96 12.48
C GLY A 226 12.60 -6.50 12.31
N ASP A 227 13.29 -5.71 11.48
CA ASP A 227 12.88 -4.33 11.17
C ASP A 227 11.61 -4.31 10.31
N TYR A 228 11.55 -5.20 9.32
CA TYR A 228 10.37 -5.37 8.47
C TYR A 228 9.13 -5.74 9.28
N GLU A 229 9.21 -6.77 10.13
CA GLU A 229 8.07 -7.23 10.93
C GLU A 229 7.58 -6.16 11.90
N ARG A 230 8.49 -5.44 12.56
CA ARG A 230 8.11 -4.34 13.47
C ARG A 230 7.45 -3.18 12.73
N LEU A 231 7.98 -2.78 11.56
CA LEU A 231 7.39 -1.73 10.74
C LEU A 231 5.99 -2.11 10.24
N VAL A 232 5.83 -3.37 9.82
CA VAL A 232 4.55 -3.94 9.41
C VAL A 232 3.56 -3.92 10.59
N VAL A 233 3.94 -4.40 11.77
CA VAL A 233 3.06 -4.38 12.96
C VAL A 233 2.66 -2.95 13.33
N ALA A 234 3.60 -2.00 13.32
CA ALA A 234 3.31 -0.59 13.55
C ALA A 234 2.28 -0.05 12.52
N SER A 235 2.39 -0.43 11.24
CA SER A 235 1.41 -0.02 10.22
C SER A 235 0.00 -0.55 10.49
N TRP A 236 -0.13 -1.75 11.06
CA TRP A 236 -1.41 -2.33 11.48
C TRP A 236 -2.03 -1.59 12.68
N GLU A 237 -1.21 -1.15 13.63
CA GLU A 237 -1.69 -0.38 14.79
C GLU A 237 -2.15 1.02 14.37
N VAL A 238 -1.36 1.69 13.54
CA VAL A 238 -1.69 3.04 13.06
C VAL A 238 -2.93 3.03 12.15
N SER A 239 -3.09 2.05 11.26
CA SER A 239 -4.27 2.00 10.38
C SER A 239 -5.57 1.89 11.17
N ARG A 240 -5.61 1.08 12.22
CA ARG A 240 -6.78 0.94 13.10
C ARG A 240 -7.07 2.21 13.89
N LEU A 241 -6.02 2.89 14.35
CA LEU A 241 -6.15 4.19 14.99
C LEU A 241 -6.75 5.22 14.03
N LEU A 242 -6.31 5.25 12.77
CA LEU A 242 -6.84 6.15 11.75
C LEU A 242 -8.31 5.85 11.44
N GLU A 243 -8.68 4.58 11.26
CA GLU A 243 -10.07 4.16 11.03
C GLU A 243 -10.99 4.58 12.18
N ASP A 244 -10.61 4.30 13.43
CA ASP A 244 -11.43 4.63 14.60
C ASP A 244 -11.53 6.14 14.88
N SER A 245 -10.47 6.90 14.59
CA SER A 245 -10.43 8.33 14.91
C SER A 245 -11.04 9.21 13.83
N LEU A 246 -10.93 8.81 12.56
CA LEU A 246 -11.40 9.62 11.43
C LEU A 246 -12.75 9.13 10.88
N GLY A 247 -13.19 7.93 11.26
CA GLY A 247 -14.41 7.33 10.71
C GLY A 247 -14.26 6.93 9.24
N SER A 248 -13.02 6.72 8.77
CA SER A 248 -12.79 6.11 7.47
C SER A 248 -13.25 4.65 7.50
N TRP A 249 -13.86 4.18 6.41
CA TRP A 249 -14.38 2.82 6.36
C TRP A 249 -13.28 1.77 6.21
N ALA A 250 -12.12 2.18 5.70
CA ALA A 250 -10.89 1.40 5.71
C ALA A 250 -9.66 2.29 5.47
N THR A 251 -8.46 1.70 5.51
CA THR A 251 -7.19 2.36 5.17
C THR A 251 -6.44 1.60 4.06
N GLY A 252 -5.93 2.33 3.07
CA GLY A 252 -5.00 1.82 2.07
C GLY A 252 -3.54 1.82 2.56
N LEU A 253 -2.73 0.92 2.02
CA LEU A 253 -1.31 0.75 2.35
C LEU A 253 -0.45 0.87 1.09
N ILE A 254 0.61 1.68 1.14
CA ILE A 254 1.61 1.77 0.07
C ILE A 254 3.05 1.69 0.62
N PHE A 255 3.87 0.85 -0.02
CA PHE A 255 5.34 0.86 0.06
C PHE A 255 5.89 1.25 -1.32
N GLU A 256 6.68 2.32 -1.40
CA GLU A 256 7.21 2.85 -2.66
C GLU A 256 8.68 3.28 -2.53
N GLY A 257 8.95 4.25 -1.64
CA GLY A 257 10.32 4.58 -1.26
C GLY A 257 11.09 5.50 -2.23
N PHE A 258 10.41 6.33 -3.02
CA PHE A 258 11.07 7.19 -4.04
C PHE A 258 10.91 8.70 -3.82
N GLU A 259 10.18 9.13 -2.80
CA GLU A 259 10.16 10.55 -2.41
C GLU A 259 11.37 10.89 -1.53
N ILE A 260 11.66 10.01 -0.57
CA ILE A 260 12.72 10.18 0.44
C ILE A 260 13.41 8.83 0.64
N ASP A 261 14.75 8.79 0.64
CA ASP A 261 15.50 7.57 0.87
C ASP A 261 15.57 7.19 2.36
N TYR A 262 14.42 6.79 2.88
CA TYR A 262 14.23 6.38 4.26
C TYR A 262 13.01 5.48 4.30
N ALA A 263 13.03 4.33 5.00
CA ALA A 263 11.87 3.44 5.08
C ALA A 263 10.61 4.19 5.52
N HIS A 264 9.57 4.21 4.68
CA HIS A 264 8.33 4.90 5.02
C HIS A 264 7.11 4.20 4.46
N VAL A 265 6.13 4.00 5.33
CA VAL A 265 4.83 3.43 5.00
C VAL A 265 3.83 4.56 4.81
N LYS A 266 3.12 4.54 3.69
CA LYS A 266 2.03 5.47 3.41
C LYS A 266 0.70 4.79 3.78
N LEU A 267 -0.05 5.40 4.70
CA LEU A 267 -1.38 4.96 5.14
C LEU A 267 -2.41 5.99 4.68
N ILE A 268 -3.38 5.55 3.89
CA ILE A 268 -4.34 6.43 3.20
C ILE A 268 -5.75 6.08 3.68
N PRO A 269 -6.35 6.86 4.60
CA PRO A 269 -7.73 6.67 5.02
C PRO A 269 -8.71 6.81 3.84
N LEU A 270 -9.71 5.92 3.79
CA LEU A 270 -10.74 5.88 2.76
C LEU A 270 -12.10 6.28 3.35
N PHE A 271 -12.65 7.40 2.90
CA PHE A 271 -13.95 7.90 3.35
C PHE A 271 -15.04 7.49 2.38
N HIS A 272 -16.26 7.27 2.89
CA HIS A 272 -17.40 7.05 2.02
C HIS A 272 -17.58 8.25 1.09
N PRO A 273 -18.03 8.04 -0.16
CA PRO A 273 -18.51 9.14 -0.97
C PRO A 273 -19.62 9.86 -0.22
N SER A 274 -19.57 11.19 -0.17
CA SER A 274 -20.75 11.97 0.22
C SER A 274 -21.92 11.59 -0.70
N PRO A 275 -23.16 11.48 -0.19
CA PRO A 275 -24.32 11.33 -1.07
C PRO A 275 -24.31 12.46 -2.11
N PRO A 276 -24.70 12.20 -3.36
CA PRO A 276 -24.63 13.21 -4.41
C PRO A 276 -25.51 14.40 -4.00
N GLU A 277 -24.87 15.52 -3.64
CA GLU A 277 -25.50 16.82 -3.81
C GLU A 277 -25.79 16.94 -5.31
N THR A 278 -27.01 17.32 -5.66
CA THR A 278 -27.51 17.40 -7.03
C THR A 278 -26.50 18.10 -7.96
N GLY A 279 -25.73 17.33 -8.72
CA GLY A 279 -24.76 17.83 -9.71
C GLY A 279 -23.56 16.90 -9.91
N ASP A 280 -23.63 16.07 -10.96
CA ASP A 280 -22.50 15.53 -11.76
C ASP A 280 -21.28 14.87 -11.08
N GLY A 281 -21.36 14.51 -9.80
CA GLY A 281 -20.25 13.98 -9.00
C GLY A 281 -19.99 12.46 -9.11
N ALA A 282 -20.31 11.82 -10.23
CA ALA A 282 -19.86 10.44 -10.44
C ALA A 282 -18.33 10.43 -10.60
N PRO A 283 -17.59 9.47 -10.01
CA PRO A 283 -16.17 9.35 -10.26
C PRO A 283 -15.96 9.21 -11.77
N LYS A 284 -15.21 10.15 -12.37
CA LYS A 284 -14.88 10.08 -13.80
C LYS A 284 -14.19 8.74 -14.05
N PRO A 285 -14.63 7.95 -15.04
CA PRO A 285 -13.93 6.72 -15.40
C PRO A 285 -12.50 7.09 -15.77
N SER A 286 -11.53 6.58 -15.01
CA SER A 286 -10.13 6.71 -15.38
C SER A 286 -9.85 5.83 -16.60
N ILE A 287 -9.11 6.37 -17.55
CA ILE A 287 -8.64 5.60 -18.70
C ILE A 287 -7.57 4.65 -18.17
N PRO A 288 -7.71 3.31 -18.33
CA PRO A 288 -6.71 2.37 -17.83
C PRO A 288 -5.32 2.68 -18.38
N GLN A 289 -4.34 2.80 -17.48
CA GLN A 289 -2.97 3.18 -17.83
C GLN A 289 -2.00 2.01 -17.65
N PHE A 290 -1.00 1.94 -18.52
CA PHE A 290 0.09 0.97 -18.43
C PHE A 290 1.43 1.70 -18.50
N TYR A 291 2.30 1.41 -17.55
CA TYR A 291 3.62 2.03 -17.47
C TYR A 291 4.72 0.97 -17.62
N ALA A 292 5.41 1.00 -18.75
CA ALA A 292 6.56 0.13 -18.99
C ALA A 292 7.77 0.47 -18.10
N THR A 293 7.86 1.73 -17.66
CA THR A 293 8.87 2.24 -16.73
C THR A 293 8.18 3.01 -15.61
N TYR A 294 8.76 2.99 -14.41
CA TYR A 294 8.21 3.66 -13.23
C TYR A 294 8.00 5.17 -13.48
N PRO A 295 6.77 5.69 -13.35
CA PRO A 295 6.43 7.08 -13.67
C PRO A 295 6.59 8.06 -12.49
N GLY A 296 7.12 7.61 -11.35
CA GLY A 296 7.26 8.44 -10.14
C GLY A 296 6.08 8.37 -9.16
N TYR A 297 5.11 7.47 -9.38
CA TYR A 297 4.08 7.11 -8.41
C TYR A 297 3.64 5.66 -8.60
N VAL A 298 2.88 5.10 -7.66
CA VAL A 298 2.19 3.81 -7.76
C VAL A 298 0.73 3.96 -7.39
N THR A 299 -0.11 3.08 -7.95
CA THR A 299 -1.56 3.11 -7.73
C THR A 299 -2.17 1.72 -7.66
N SER A 300 -3.37 1.62 -7.06
CA SER A 300 -4.21 0.43 -7.08
C SER A 300 -5.14 0.39 -8.29
N GLU A 301 -5.01 1.31 -9.25
CA GLU A 301 -5.77 1.27 -10.50
C GLU A 301 -5.35 0.09 -11.38
N ASP A 302 -6.29 -0.32 -12.22
CA ASP A 302 -6.04 -1.37 -13.21
C ASP A 302 -5.53 -0.76 -14.51
N GLY A 303 -4.64 -1.49 -15.17
CA GLY A 303 -4.22 -1.16 -16.52
C GLY A 303 -5.13 -1.77 -17.60
N PRO A 304 -4.73 -1.67 -18.88
CA PRO A 304 -5.37 -2.42 -19.95
C PRO A 304 -5.24 -3.94 -19.73
N GLY A 305 -6.16 -4.70 -20.31
CA GLY A 305 -6.11 -6.17 -20.24
C GLY A 305 -4.85 -6.71 -20.93
N ALA A 306 -4.11 -7.56 -20.21
CA ALA A 306 -2.96 -8.26 -20.77
C ALA A 306 -3.42 -9.42 -21.67
N SER A 307 -2.63 -9.71 -22.71
CA SER A 307 -2.87 -10.87 -23.56
C SER A 307 -2.54 -12.17 -22.80
N LEU A 308 -3.22 -13.27 -23.15
CA LEU A 308 -2.96 -14.58 -22.56
C LEU A 308 -1.53 -15.06 -22.87
N GLU A 309 -1.03 -14.75 -24.07
CA GLU A 309 0.34 -15.06 -24.50
C GLU A 309 1.36 -14.37 -23.58
N SER A 310 1.24 -13.05 -23.39
CA SER A 310 2.14 -12.29 -22.51
C SER A 310 2.10 -12.76 -21.06
N LEU A 311 0.93 -13.15 -20.55
CA LEU A 311 0.80 -13.70 -19.19
C LEU A 311 1.47 -15.07 -19.07
N ASN A 312 1.33 -15.95 -20.07
CA ASN A 312 2.00 -17.26 -20.08
C ASN A 312 3.53 -17.11 -20.15
N GLU A 313 4.03 -16.21 -21.01
CA GLU A 313 5.46 -15.92 -21.13
C GLU A 313 6.06 -15.43 -19.81
N LEU A 314 5.40 -14.46 -19.16
CA LEU A 314 5.83 -13.94 -17.87
C LEU A 314 5.76 -15.02 -16.78
N GLN A 315 4.70 -15.83 -16.75
CA GLN A 315 4.58 -16.92 -15.78
C GLN A 315 5.72 -17.92 -15.95
N MET A 316 5.99 -18.35 -17.18
CA MET A 316 7.12 -19.23 -17.50
C MET A 316 8.44 -18.61 -17.05
N LYS A 317 8.70 -17.34 -17.39
CA LYS A 317 9.93 -16.63 -16.98
C LYS A 317 10.11 -16.59 -15.45
N ILE A 318 9.03 -16.39 -14.69
CA ILE A 318 9.09 -16.29 -13.23
C ILE A 318 9.22 -17.67 -12.56
N THR A 319 8.59 -18.70 -13.12
CA THR A 319 8.51 -20.03 -12.50
C THR A 319 9.57 -21.02 -12.99
N GLN A 320 10.25 -20.74 -14.10
CA GLN A 320 11.38 -21.55 -14.56
C GLN A 320 12.51 -21.44 -13.54
N THR A 321 12.89 -22.57 -12.94
CA THR A 321 14.04 -22.70 -12.03
C THR A 321 15.34 -22.40 -12.74
#